data_AF-A0A509LL14-F1
#
_entry.id   AF-A0A509LL14-F1
#
_cell.length_a   1.000
_cell.length_b   1.000
_cell.length_c   1.000
_cell.angle_alpha   90.00
_cell.angle_beta   90.00
_cell.angle_gamma   90.00
#
_symmetry.space_group_name_H-M   'P 1'
#
loop_
_entity.id
_entity.type
_entity.pdbx_description
1 polymer ?
#
loop_
_entity_poly.entity_id
_entity_poly.type
_entity_poly.pdbx_seq_one_letter_code
_entity_poly.pdbx_strand_id
1 'polypeptide(L)'
;ALNRDTDITKRFGQKGLGQRNLGRAVQLLLESSETSEGQCMFALDIFNALERTVMDYVQEPSDRAKFMEDLKLARGLYRERIMTEMFNAYMDEPLAIKKDVLNYVNMIIGVDAEHLGPDMMWKYKDPQTGDLKALKIDERYIKNVEERLGLKTEEQRASFRNSIRKIYGQKLSIDANYDFMDNLELVKAITDVRLKSDIAGAGSLIGALANRTNEENQKLYDRMIYTMNEKLGYCRTCAQKTIEYFCSQEDDK
;
A
#
# COMPACT_ATOMS: atom_id res chain seq x y z
N ALA A 1 24.36 -3.44 -50.25
CA ALA A 1 25.04 -2.35 -49.51
C ALA A 1 24.95 -2.50 -47.99
N LEU A 2 23.87 -3.06 -47.42
CA LEU A 2 23.66 -3.19 -45.96
C LEU A 2 24.63 -4.13 -45.21
N ASN A 3 25.19 -5.16 -45.86
CA ASN A 3 26.05 -6.16 -45.20
C ASN A 3 27.50 -5.71 -44.89
N ARG A 4 27.87 -4.45 -45.17
CA ARG A 4 29.23 -3.93 -44.94
C ARG A 4 29.34 -2.84 -43.87
N ASP A 5 28.22 -2.40 -43.28
CA ASP A 5 28.24 -1.31 -42.29
C ASP A 5 28.91 -1.78 -40.99
N THR A 6 29.89 -1.08 -40.42
CA THR A 6 30.56 -1.59 -39.19
C THR A 6 29.63 -1.57 -37.98
N ASP A 7 28.57 -0.77 -38.05
CA ASP A 7 27.52 -0.71 -37.06
C ASP A 7 26.49 -1.83 -37.24
N ILE A 8 26.51 -2.79 -36.33
CA ILE A 8 25.63 -3.97 -36.33
C ILE A 8 24.15 -3.57 -36.27
N THR A 9 23.81 -2.45 -35.62
CA THR A 9 22.41 -1.98 -35.51
C THR A 9 21.84 -1.58 -36.87
N LYS A 10 22.68 -0.99 -37.73
CA LYS A 10 22.34 -0.62 -39.12
C LYS A 10 22.30 -1.81 -40.06
N ARG A 11 23.12 -2.85 -39.82
CA ARG A 11 23.10 -4.10 -40.62
C ARG A 11 21.78 -4.84 -40.52
N PHE A 12 21.17 -4.87 -39.33
CA PHE A 12 19.92 -5.62 -39.07
C PHE A 12 18.67 -4.72 -39.01
N GLY A 13 18.80 -3.42 -39.24
CA GLY A 13 17.69 -2.46 -39.14
C GLY A 13 17.11 -2.35 -37.74
N GLN A 14 17.88 -2.69 -36.71
CA GLN A 14 17.41 -2.69 -35.32
C GLN A 14 17.47 -1.26 -34.78
N LYS A 15 16.30 -0.67 -34.53
CA LYS A 15 16.14 0.68 -33.97
C LYS A 15 15.68 0.59 -32.51
N GLY A 16 16.08 1.56 -31.69
CA GLY A 16 15.67 1.67 -30.30
C GLY A 16 16.43 0.75 -29.35
N LEU A 17 15.77 0.26 -28.30
CA LEU A 17 16.37 -0.56 -27.26
C LEU A 17 16.35 -2.05 -27.64
N GLY A 18 17.52 -2.64 -27.89
CA GLY A 18 17.67 -4.06 -28.25
C GLY A 18 18.08 -4.97 -27.09
N GLN A 19 18.13 -6.28 -27.35
CA GLN A 19 18.55 -7.30 -26.36
C GLN A 19 19.95 -7.04 -25.77
N ARG A 20 20.89 -6.56 -26.60
CA ARG A 20 22.24 -6.20 -26.13
C ARG A 20 22.21 -5.02 -25.16
N ASN A 21 21.31 -4.07 -25.37
CA ASN A 21 21.13 -2.93 -24.47
C ASN A 21 20.55 -3.39 -23.13
N LEU A 22 19.56 -4.30 -23.14
CA LEU A 22 19.06 -4.94 -21.92
C LEU A 22 20.17 -5.67 -21.15
N GLY A 23 21.00 -6.44 -21.86
CA GLY A 23 22.17 -7.10 -21.26
C GLY A 23 23.15 -6.09 -20.63
N ARG A 24 23.35 -4.93 -21.27
CA ARG A 24 24.20 -3.86 -20.72
C ARG A 24 23.57 -3.21 -19.48
N ALA A 25 22.26 -3.01 -19.45
CA ALA A 25 21.56 -2.48 -18.27
C ALA A 25 21.72 -3.43 -17.07
N VAL A 26 21.56 -4.74 -17.27
CA VAL A 26 21.80 -5.74 -16.20
C VAL A 26 23.26 -5.75 -15.77
N GLN A 27 24.20 -5.63 -16.71
CA GLN A 27 25.62 -5.54 -16.36
C GLN A 27 25.93 -4.29 -15.52
N LEU A 28 25.39 -3.12 -15.90
CA LEU A 28 25.54 -1.88 -15.12
C LEU A 28 24.95 -2.03 -13.72
N LEU A 29 23.83 -2.72 -13.59
CA LEU A 29 23.22 -3.04 -12.29
C LEU A 29 24.16 -3.89 -11.42
N LEU A 30 24.80 -4.91 -12.01
CA LEU A 30 25.78 -5.77 -11.32
C LEU A 30 27.08 -5.05 -10.95
N GLU A 31 27.47 -4.04 -11.73
CA GLU A 31 28.67 -3.23 -11.52
C GLU A 31 28.45 -2.09 -10.51
N SER A 32 27.21 -1.79 -10.12
CA SER A 32 26.93 -0.74 -9.14
C SER A 32 27.36 -1.18 -7.73
N SER A 33 27.96 -0.26 -6.97
CA SER A 33 28.27 -0.49 -5.57
C SER A 33 27.00 -0.61 -4.72
N GLU A 34 25.93 0.10 -5.08
CA GLU A 34 24.66 0.16 -4.33
C GLU A 34 23.96 -1.22 -4.28
N THR A 35 24.16 -2.03 -5.32
CA THR A 35 23.62 -3.40 -5.41
C THR A 35 24.50 -4.44 -4.72
N SER A 36 25.73 -4.05 -4.34
CA SER A 36 26.72 -4.91 -3.67
C SER A 36 26.69 -4.78 -2.13
N GLU A 37 25.88 -3.86 -1.59
CA GLU A 37 25.75 -3.60 -0.15
C GLU A 37 24.89 -4.64 0.60
N GLY A 38 24.28 -5.61 -0.10
CA GLY A 38 23.40 -6.61 0.50
C GLY A 38 23.41 -7.97 -0.19
N GLN A 39 22.52 -8.87 0.26
CA GLN A 39 22.45 -10.25 -0.28
C GLN A 39 21.65 -10.35 -1.59
N CYS A 40 21.07 -9.24 -2.07
CA CYS A 40 20.23 -9.21 -3.26
C CYS A 40 20.27 -7.83 -3.94
N MET A 41 20.05 -7.80 -5.25
CA MET A 41 19.90 -6.57 -6.02
C MET A 41 18.51 -5.98 -5.78
N PHE A 42 18.43 -4.70 -5.45
CA PHE A 42 17.15 -4.03 -5.28
C PHE A 42 16.52 -3.70 -6.65
N ALA A 43 15.24 -4.01 -6.80
CA ALA A 43 14.57 -3.94 -8.09
C ALA A 43 14.46 -2.51 -8.65
N LEU A 44 14.42 -1.47 -7.80
CA LEU A 44 14.34 -0.08 -8.24
C LEU A 44 15.59 0.36 -9.04
N ASP A 45 16.76 -0.19 -8.70
CA ASP A 45 18.04 0.24 -9.27
C ASP A 45 18.13 -0.03 -10.77
N ILE A 46 17.29 -0.95 -11.30
CA ILE A 46 17.22 -1.23 -12.74
C ILE A 46 16.78 -0.02 -13.55
N PHE A 47 15.96 0.88 -12.98
CA PHE A 47 15.48 2.06 -13.70
C PHE A 47 16.65 2.99 -14.04
N ASN A 48 17.54 3.23 -13.08
CA ASN A 48 18.74 4.06 -13.31
C ASN A 48 19.66 3.42 -14.36
N ALA A 49 19.82 2.10 -14.33
CA ALA A 49 20.61 1.37 -15.32
C ALA A 49 19.99 1.43 -16.74
N LEU A 50 18.65 1.33 -16.84
CA LEU A 50 17.92 1.45 -18.10
C LEU A 50 17.96 2.88 -18.65
N GLU A 51 17.76 3.90 -17.82
CA GLU A 51 17.86 5.31 -18.21
C GLU A 51 19.24 5.63 -18.78
N ARG A 52 20.32 5.20 -18.10
CA ARG A 52 21.69 5.35 -18.60
C ARG A 52 21.89 4.63 -19.92
N THR A 53 21.37 3.41 -20.05
CA THR A 53 21.48 2.63 -21.29
C THR A 53 20.72 3.30 -22.45
N VAL A 54 19.54 3.87 -22.18
CA VAL A 54 18.77 4.62 -23.18
C VAL A 54 19.57 5.85 -23.63
N MET A 55 20.15 6.60 -22.69
CA MET A 55 20.94 7.80 -22.99
C MET A 55 22.20 7.50 -23.81
N ASP A 56 22.91 6.43 -23.47
CA ASP A 56 24.20 6.08 -24.08
C ASP A 56 24.04 5.41 -25.46
N TYR A 57 22.99 4.60 -25.66
CA TYR A 57 22.89 3.70 -26.83
C TYR A 57 21.74 4.02 -27.79
N VAL A 58 20.69 4.73 -27.37
CA VAL A 58 19.58 5.11 -28.27
C VAL A 58 19.95 6.39 -29.00
N GLN A 59 20.27 6.28 -30.30
CA GLN A 59 20.74 7.39 -31.12
C GLN A 59 19.62 8.35 -31.53
N GLU A 60 18.43 7.82 -31.78
CA GLU A 60 17.30 8.61 -32.25
C GLU A 60 16.68 9.44 -31.10
N PRO A 61 16.61 10.78 -31.19
CA PRO A 61 16.06 11.61 -30.14
C PRO A 61 14.59 11.33 -29.82
N SER A 62 13.77 11.05 -30.85
CA SER A 62 12.35 10.73 -30.69
C SER A 62 12.13 9.44 -29.92
N ASP A 63 12.90 8.39 -30.21
CA ASP A 63 12.83 7.11 -29.50
C ASP A 63 13.36 7.25 -28.06
N ARG A 64 14.42 8.04 -27.85
CA ARG A 64 14.97 8.32 -26.52
C ARG A 64 13.93 9.01 -25.63
N ALA A 65 13.28 10.05 -26.13
CA ALA A 65 12.23 10.77 -25.39
C ALA A 65 11.08 9.83 -25.00
N LYS A 66 10.64 8.98 -25.93
CA LYS A 66 9.61 7.98 -25.66
C LYS A 66 10.04 7.01 -24.55
N PHE A 67 11.23 6.41 -24.64
CA PHE A 67 11.68 5.44 -23.64
C PHE A 67 11.86 6.07 -22.25
N MET A 68 12.29 7.32 -22.17
CA MET A 68 12.37 8.03 -20.88
C MET A 68 10.98 8.24 -20.26
N GLU A 69 9.97 8.57 -21.07
CA GLU A 69 8.58 8.68 -20.59
C GLU A 69 8.01 7.32 -20.16
N ASP A 70 8.28 6.26 -20.93
CA ASP A 70 7.87 4.89 -20.58
C ASP A 70 8.52 4.43 -19.25
N LEU A 71 9.80 4.77 -19.03
CA LEU A 71 10.51 4.48 -17.77
C LEU A 71 9.93 5.26 -16.59
N LYS A 72 9.53 6.53 -16.80
CA LYS A 72 8.85 7.33 -15.78
C LYS A 72 7.51 6.71 -15.39
N LEU A 73 6.71 6.30 -16.38
CA LEU A 73 5.43 5.61 -16.13
C LEU A 73 5.65 4.28 -15.37
N ALA A 74 6.63 3.49 -15.80
CA ALA A 74 6.94 2.21 -15.16
C ALA A 74 7.41 2.39 -13.71
N ARG A 75 8.18 3.45 -13.41
CA ARG A 75 8.58 3.81 -12.04
C ARG A 75 7.36 4.18 -11.19
N GLY A 76 6.40 4.93 -11.73
CA GLY A 76 5.12 5.22 -11.06
C GLY A 76 4.32 3.97 -10.73
N LEU A 77 4.18 3.03 -11.69
CA LEU A 77 3.52 1.74 -11.46
C LEU A 77 4.25 0.90 -10.40
N TYR A 78 5.59 0.93 -10.38
CA TYR A 78 6.38 0.27 -9.35
C TYR A 78 6.10 0.90 -7.97
N ARG A 79 5.99 2.22 -7.87
CA ARG A 79 5.64 2.91 -6.62
C ARG A 79 4.25 2.51 -6.13
N GLU A 80 3.24 2.48 -6.99
CA GLU A 80 1.89 2.02 -6.62
C GLU A 80 1.89 0.60 -6.06
N ARG A 81 2.69 -0.29 -6.67
CA ARG A 81 2.89 -1.65 -6.17
C ARG A 81 3.55 -1.65 -4.79
N ILE A 82 4.64 -0.90 -4.60
CA ILE A 82 5.31 -0.79 -3.30
C ILE A 82 4.35 -0.26 -2.23
N MET A 83 3.54 0.76 -2.54
CA MET A 83 2.51 1.23 -1.62
C MET A 83 1.60 0.07 -1.19
N THR A 84 1.04 -0.66 -2.15
CA THR A 84 0.14 -1.80 -1.88
C THR A 84 0.80 -2.87 -1.00
N GLU A 85 2.04 -3.25 -1.30
CA GLU A 85 2.77 -4.28 -0.54
C GLU A 85 3.14 -3.82 0.87
N MET A 86 3.51 -2.55 1.04
CA MET A 86 3.77 -1.95 2.34
C MET A 86 2.53 -1.94 3.22
N PHE A 87 1.35 -1.66 2.64
CA PHE A 87 0.10 -1.78 3.35
C PHE A 87 -0.26 -3.23 3.67
N ASN A 88 -0.06 -4.18 2.74
CA ASN A 88 -0.27 -5.60 3.04
C ASN A 88 0.62 -6.07 4.19
N ALA A 89 1.88 -5.62 4.22
CA ALA A 89 2.80 -5.93 5.30
C ALA A 89 2.38 -5.29 6.64
N TYR A 90 1.86 -4.07 6.60
CA TYR A 90 1.32 -3.37 7.76
C TYR A 90 0.03 -4.02 8.30
N MET A 91 -0.87 -4.43 7.40
CA MET A 91 -2.20 -4.97 7.72
C MET A 91 -2.18 -6.44 8.12
N ASP A 92 -1.05 -7.13 7.99
CA ASP A 92 -0.83 -8.50 8.44
C ASP A 92 -0.89 -8.70 9.97
N GLU A 93 -1.41 -7.71 10.70
CA GLU A 93 -1.87 -7.84 12.07
C GLU A 93 -3.40 -8.07 12.10
N PRO A 94 -3.87 -9.32 12.31
CA PRO A 94 -5.28 -9.62 12.44
C PRO A 94 -5.98 -8.78 13.53
N LEU A 95 -5.25 -8.38 14.57
CA LEU A 95 -5.76 -7.58 15.68
C LEU A 95 -6.06 -6.12 15.29
N ALA A 96 -5.28 -5.53 14.37
CA ALA A 96 -5.49 -4.16 13.91
C ALA A 96 -6.74 -4.07 13.03
N ILE A 97 -6.86 -5.00 12.06
CA ILE A 97 -8.06 -5.12 11.22
C ILE A 97 -9.29 -5.39 12.09
N LYS A 98 -9.19 -6.35 13.03
CA LYS A 98 -10.28 -6.65 13.97
C LYS A 98 -10.73 -5.42 14.75
N LYS A 99 -9.79 -4.59 15.20
CA LYS A 99 -10.10 -3.32 15.88
C LYS A 99 -10.80 -2.33 14.95
N ASP A 100 -10.35 -2.17 13.71
CA ASP A 100 -10.98 -1.27 12.75
C ASP A 100 -12.38 -1.74 12.31
N VAL A 101 -12.57 -3.05 12.16
CA VAL A 101 -13.87 -3.66 11.91
C VAL A 101 -14.81 -3.38 13.07
N LEU A 102 -14.37 -3.62 14.31
CA LEU A 102 -15.18 -3.35 15.49
C LEU A 102 -15.49 -1.85 15.65
N ASN A 103 -14.53 -0.97 15.37
CA ASN A 103 -14.74 0.48 15.39
C ASN A 103 -15.78 0.91 14.36
N TYR A 104 -15.72 0.39 13.12
CA TYR A 104 -16.73 0.65 12.10
C TYR A 104 -18.12 0.20 12.56
N VAL A 105 -18.23 -1.04 13.06
CA VAL A 105 -19.51 -1.55 13.58
C VAL A 105 -20.04 -0.66 14.70
N ASN A 106 -19.21 -0.28 15.67
CA ASN A 106 -19.60 0.61 16.76
C ASN A 106 -20.03 2.00 16.26
N MET A 107 -19.41 2.54 15.20
CA MET A 107 -19.87 3.77 14.57
C MET A 107 -21.26 3.61 13.92
N ILE A 108 -21.55 2.47 13.30
CA ILE A 108 -22.89 2.17 12.76
C ILE A 108 -23.95 2.05 13.87
N ILE A 109 -23.59 1.51 15.04
CA ILE A 109 -24.48 1.48 16.20
C ILE A 109 -24.70 2.90 16.74
N GLY A 110 -23.62 3.66 16.87
CA GLY A 110 -23.63 4.98 17.48
C GLY A 110 -24.26 6.08 16.64
N VAL A 111 -24.27 5.99 15.30
CA VAL A 111 -24.64 7.11 14.41
C VAL A 111 -26.06 7.63 14.63
N ASP A 112 -26.96 6.77 15.12
CA ASP A 112 -28.35 7.11 15.42
C ASP A 112 -28.60 7.31 16.94
N ALA A 113 -27.55 7.46 17.75
CA ALA A 113 -27.70 7.63 19.20
C ALA A 113 -28.29 9.02 19.53
N GLU A 114 -29.34 9.03 20.34
CA GLU A 114 -30.14 10.23 20.69
C GLU A 114 -29.36 11.33 21.46
N HIS A 115 -28.12 11.07 21.89
CA HIS A 115 -27.32 11.97 22.73
C HIS A 115 -25.91 12.25 22.18
N LEU A 116 -25.77 12.29 20.85
CA LEU A 116 -24.54 12.78 20.22
C LEU A 116 -24.40 14.29 20.45
N GLY A 117 -23.35 14.69 21.17
CA GLY A 117 -22.96 16.08 21.28
C GLY A 117 -22.48 16.66 19.94
N PRO A 118 -22.26 17.99 19.84
CA PRO A 118 -21.75 18.64 18.63
C PRO A 118 -20.36 18.11 18.18
N ASP A 119 -19.63 17.45 19.07
CA ASP A 119 -18.32 16.86 18.84
C ASP A 119 -18.38 15.44 18.23
N MET A 120 -19.59 14.89 18.04
CA MET A 120 -19.85 13.54 17.54
C MET A 120 -19.21 12.44 18.41
N MET A 121 -18.99 12.71 19.70
CA MET A 121 -18.43 11.74 20.62
C MET A 121 -19.53 10.87 21.22
N TRP A 122 -19.44 9.57 20.98
CA TRP A 122 -20.35 8.58 21.55
C TRP A 122 -19.64 7.79 22.65
N LYS A 123 -20.22 7.80 23.85
CA LYS A 123 -19.76 6.97 24.97
C LYS A 123 -20.63 5.72 25.04
N TYR A 124 -20.00 4.57 24.94
CA TYR A 124 -20.67 3.28 25.02
C TYR A 124 -19.95 2.37 26.01
N LYS A 125 -20.69 1.43 26.57
CA LYS A 125 -20.10 0.36 27.37
C LYS A 125 -19.62 -0.72 26.41
N ASP A 126 -18.32 -0.99 26.39
CA ASP A 126 -17.73 -2.06 25.59
C ASP A 126 -18.38 -3.38 26.02
N PRO A 127 -19.04 -4.13 25.11
CA PRO A 127 -19.69 -5.38 25.48
C PRO A 127 -18.70 -6.50 25.84
N GLN A 128 -17.46 -6.42 25.36
CA GLN A 128 -16.43 -7.45 25.57
C GLN A 128 -15.72 -7.24 26.91
N THR A 129 -15.39 -5.99 27.25
CA THR A 129 -14.64 -5.67 28.48
C THR A 129 -15.51 -5.11 29.61
N GLY A 130 -16.69 -4.57 29.28
CA GLY A 130 -17.56 -3.89 30.24
C GLY A 130 -17.13 -2.45 30.56
N ASP A 131 -16.02 -1.96 29.98
CA ASP A 131 -15.50 -0.62 30.23
C ASP A 131 -16.26 0.45 29.46
N LEU A 132 -16.32 1.67 30.00
CA LEU A 132 -16.81 2.82 29.26
C LEU A 132 -15.75 3.29 28.27
N LYS A 133 -16.05 3.17 26.98
CA LYS A 133 -15.22 3.68 25.88
C LYS A 133 -15.89 4.87 25.21
N ALA A 134 -15.07 5.75 24.66
CA ALA A 134 -15.51 6.90 23.87
C ALA A 134 -15.04 6.71 22.42
N LEU A 135 -15.93 6.92 21.46
CA LEU A 135 -15.67 6.78 20.03
C LEU A 135 -16.20 8.02 19.32
N LYS A 136 -15.37 8.64 18.49
CA LYS A 136 -15.83 9.71 17.60
C LYS A 136 -16.50 9.09 16.39
N ILE A 137 -17.72 9.52 16.09
CA ILE A 137 -18.44 9.08 14.90
C ILE A 137 -17.97 9.90 13.70
N ASP A 138 -17.43 9.20 12.70
CA ASP A 138 -17.01 9.79 11.43
C ASP A 138 -17.93 9.30 10.31
N GLU A 139 -18.96 10.09 9.99
CA GLU A 139 -19.90 9.78 8.91
C GLU A 139 -19.23 9.71 7.54
N ARG A 140 -18.13 10.44 7.32
CA ARG A 140 -17.41 10.41 6.05
C ARG A 140 -16.70 9.08 5.90
N TYR A 141 -16.04 8.61 6.94
CA TYR A 141 -15.44 7.28 6.97
C TYR A 141 -16.50 6.18 6.75
N ILE A 142 -17.64 6.27 7.42
CA ILE A 142 -18.76 5.32 7.23
C ILE A 142 -19.19 5.27 5.75
N LYS A 143 -19.46 6.43 5.15
CA LYS A 143 -19.89 6.52 3.75
C LYS A 143 -18.84 5.96 2.78
N ASN A 144 -17.55 6.23 3.02
CA ASN A 144 -16.48 5.69 2.19
C ASN A 144 -16.44 4.14 2.23
N VAL A 145 -16.67 3.53 3.40
CA VAL A 145 -16.71 2.06 3.55
C VAL A 145 -17.91 1.50 2.82
N GLU A 146 -19.06 2.13 2.96
CA GLU A 146 -20.30 1.74 2.27
C GLU A 146 -20.18 1.85 0.74
N GLU A 147 -19.49 2.86 0.24
CA GLU A 147 -19.19 2.98 -1.19
C GLU A 147 -18.28 1.86 -1.69
N ARG A 148 -17.30 1.41 -0.89
CA ARG A 148 -16.45 0.25 -1.22
C ARG A 148 -17.23 -1.06 -1.23
N LEU A 149 -18.24 -1.18 -0.36
CA LEU A 149 -19.21 -2.28 -0.38
C LEU A 149 -20.19 -2.21 -1.56
N GLY A 150 -20.12 -1.16 -2.38
CA GLY A 150 -20.99 -0.99 -3.54
C GLY A 150 -22.40 -0.47 -3.20
N LEU A 151 -22.60 0.06 -1.98
CA LEU A 151 -23.87 0.63 -1.53
C LEU A 151 -24.02 2.06 -2.06
N LYS A 152 -24.75 2.19 -3.18
CA LYS A 152 -24.87 3.45 -3.94
C LYS A 152 -26.05 4.31 -3.51
N THR A 153 -27.10 3.70 -2.95
CA THR A 153 -28.30 4.43 -2.52
C THR A 153 -28.41 4.49 -1.01
N GLU A 154 -29.08 5.52 -0.49
CA GLU A 154 -29.34 5.65 0.95
C GLU A 154 -30.18 4.48 1.50
N GLU A 155 -31.07 3.90 0.69
CA GLU A 155 -31.84 2.71 1.06
C GLU A 155 -30.94 1.48 1.23
N GLN A 156 -29.98 1.27 0.31
CA GLN A 156 -29.00 0.18 0.43
C GLN A 156 -28.13 0.35 1.67
N ARG A 157 -27.67 1.58 1.94
CA ARG A 157 -26.89 1.92 3.14
C ARG A 157 -27.69 1.66 4.41
N ALA A 158 -28.92 2.15 4.49
CA ALA A 158 -29.80 1.93 5.65
C ALA A 158 -30.10 0.45 5.89
N SER A 159 -30.38 -0.31 4.83
CA SER A 159 -30.62 -1.76 4.90
C SER A 159 -29.39 -2.50 5.43
N PHE A 160 -28.20 -2.16 4.94
CA PHE A 160 -26.94 -2.73 5.42
C PHE A 160 -26.65 -2.37 6.89
N ARG A 161 -26.82 -1.10 7.29
CA ARG A 161 -26.64 -0.68 8.69
C ARG A 161 -27.56 -1.44 9.63
N ASN A 162 -28.81 -1.66 9.23
CA ASN A 162 -29.77 -2.44 10.01
C ASN A 162 -29.38 -3.93 10.14
N SER A 163 -28.77 -4.53 9.11
CA SER A 163 -28.28 -5.90 9.20
C SER A 163 -27.12 -6.02 10.19
N ILE A 164 -26.17 -5.08 10.16
CA ILE A 164 -25.07 -5.00 11.13
C ILE A 164 -25.60 -4.86 12.56
N ARG A 165 -26.56 -3.96 12.80
CA ARG A 165 -27.19 -3.79 14.13
C ARG A 165 -27.86 -5.07 14.63
N LYS A 166 -28.57 -5.77 13.75
CA LYS A 166 -29.23 -7.03 14.09
C LYS A 166 -28.21 -8.12 14.46
N ILE A 167 -27.15 -8.27 13.65
CA ILE A 167 -26.07 -9.22 13.94
C ILE A 167 -25.40 -8.85 15.27
N TYR A 168 -25.10 -7.56 15.48
CA TYR A 168 -24.48 -7.06 16.71
C TYR A 168 -25.31 -7.43 17.95
N GLY A 169 -26.60 -7.10 17.96
CA GLY A 169 -27.47 -7.42 19.09
C GLY A 169 -27.65 -8.92 19.33
N GLN A 170 -27.74 -9.72 18.26
CA GLN A 170 -27.96 -11.17 18.36
C GLN A 170 -26.68 -11.93 18.74
N LYS A 171 -25.53 -11.57 18.16
CA LYS A 171 -24.28 -12.31 18.35
C LYS A 171 -23.57 -11.93 19.64
N LEU A 172 -23.51 -10.65 20.02
CA LEU A 172 -22.86 -10.25 21.26
C LEU A 172 -23.62 -10.65 22.53
N SER A 173 -24.93 -10.94 22.44
CA SER A 173 -25.68 -11.53 23.54
C SER A 173 -25.41 -13.03 23.73
N ILE A 174 -24.91 -13.71 22.69
CA ILE A 174 -24.59 -15.14 22.70
C ILE A 174 -23.09 -15.37 22.95
N ASP A 175 -22.24 -14.54 22.33
CA ASP A 175 -20.79 -14.58 22.42
C ASP A 175 -20.23 -13.16 22.50
N ALA A 176 -19.76 -12.79 23.69
CA ALA A 176 -19.14 -11.49 23.95
C ALA A 176 -17.84 -11.29 23.14
N ASN A 177 -17.20 -12.36 22.66
CA ASN A 177 -15.95 -12.29 21.90
C ASN A 177 -16.16 -12.27 20.38
N TYR A 178 -17.41 -12.28 19.89
CA TYR A 178 -17.70 -12.23 18.46
C TYR A 178 -17.06 -10.98 17.82
N ASP A 179 -16.26 -11.22 16.78
CA ASP A 179 -15.68 -10.20 15.93
C ASP A 179 -16.18 -10.42 14.50
N PHE A 180 -16.57 -9.36 13.81
CA PHE A 180 -17.20 -9.44 12.48
C PHE A 180 -16.21 -9.83 11.37
N MET A 181 -15.12 -10.52 11.71
CA MET A 181 -14.06 -10.96 10.81
C MET A 181 -14.51 -12.10 9.88
N ASP A 182 -15.62 -12.76 10.20
CA ASP A 182 -16.30 -13.74 9.34
C ASP A 182 -16.91 -13.08 8.07
N ASN A 183 -17.13 -11.76 8.09
CA ASN A 183 -17.59 -11.01 6.93
C ASN A 183 -16.39 -10.49 6.10
N LEU A 184 -15.90 -11.34 5.20
CA LEU A 184 -14.73 -11.04 4.35
C LEU A 184 -14.92 -9.79 3.46
N GLU A 185 -16.14 -9.52 2.99
CA GLU A 185 -16.43 -8.33 2.18
C GLU A 185 -16.33 -7.04 3.00
N LEU A 186 -16.85 -7.06 4.23
CA LEU A 186 -16.73 -5.95 5.17
C LEU A 186 -15.27 -5.71 5.55
N VAL A 187 -14.54 -6.77 5.90
CA VAL A 187 -13.12 -6.70 6.22
C VAL A 187 -12.34 -6.08 5.06
N LYS A 188 -12.59 -6.53 3.83
CA LYS A 188 -11.94 -5.98 2.64
C LYS A 188 -12.27 -4.52 2.41
N ALA A 189 -13.55 -4.13 2.49
CA ALA A 189 -13.96 -2.75 2.27
C ALA A 189 -13.37 -1.79 3.30
N ILE A 190 -13.36 -2.19 4.58
CA ILE A 190 -12.74 -1.41 5.67
C ILE A 190 -11.24 -1.28 5.45
N THR A 191 -10.58 -2.40 5.12
CA THR A 191 -9.15 -2.42 4.79
C THR A 191 -8.85 -1.47 3.63
N ASP A 192 -9.65 -1.49 2.56
CA ASP A 192 -9.46 -0.62 1.39
C ASP A 192 -9.66 0.87 1.71
N VAL A 193 -10.65 1.22 2.54
CA VAL A 193 -10.85 2.62 2.96
C VAL A 193 -9.76 3.10 3.88
N ARG A 194 -9.36 2.27 4.85
CA ARG A 194 -8.22 2.56 5.71
C ARG A 194 -6.96 2.73 4.89
N LEU A 195 -6.65 1.78 4.04
CA LEU A 195 -5.54 1.82 3.11
C LEU A 195 -5.58 3.09 2.25
N LYS A 196 -6.73 3.49 1.68
CA LYS A 196 -6.81 4.74 0.91
C LYS A 196 -6.72 6.02 1.74
N SER A 197 -7.31 6.04 2.93
CA SER A 197 -7.24 7.18 3.85
C SER A 197 -5.82 7.35 4.40
N ASP A 198 -5.13 6.24 4.65
CA ASP A 198 -3.76 6.20 5.15
C ASP A 198 -2.75 6.38 4.02
N ILE A 199 -3.07 6.03 2.76
CA ILE A 199 -2.33 6.45 1.55
C ILE A 199 -2.47 7.96 1.35
N ALA A 200 -3.69 8.52 1.46
CA ALA A 200 -3.91 9.96 1.39
C ALA A 200 -3.30 10.69 2.61
N GLY A 201 -3.15 9.98 3.73
CA GLY A 201 -2.48 10.40 4.96
C GLY A 201 -1.07 9.84 5.13
N ALA A 202 -0.41 9.38 4.05
CA ALA A 202 0.83 8.58 4.09
C ALA A 202 1.98 9.23 4.87
N GLY A 203 1.92 10.55 5.09
CA GLY A 203 2.83 11.25 5.99
C GLY A 203 2.92 10.63 7.39
N SER A 204 1.87 10.00 7.92
CA SER A 204 1.89 9.36 9.25
C SER A 204 2.70 8.05 9.26
N LEU A 205 2.45 7.14 8.32
CA LEU A 205 3.19 5.87 8.23
C LEU A 205 4.62 6.08 7.74
N ILE A 206 4.82 6.95 6.74
CA ILE A 206 6.14 7.39 6.29
C ILE A 206 6.90 8.05 7.45
N GLY A 207 6.24 8.93 8.21
CA GLY A 207 6.84 9.59 9.37
C GLY A 207 7.20 8.62 10.49
N ALA A 208 6.33 7.64 10.78
CA ALA A 208 6.59 6.59 11.77
C ALA A 208 7.79 5.72 11.37
N LEU A 209 7.85 5.25 10.12
CA LEU A 209 8.94 4.42 9.61
C LEU A 209 10.26 5.19 9.42
N ALA A 210 10.18 6.51 9.18
CA ALA A 210 11.35 7.38 9.12
C ALA A 210 11.94 7.67 10.51
N ASN A 211 11.10 7.79 11.56
CA ASN A 211 11.56 8.06 12.91
C ASN A 211 11.74 6.80 13.76
N ARG A 212 12.83 6.07 13.51
CA ARG A 212 13.17 4.80 14.18
C ARG A 212 13.72 4.96 15.62
N THR A 213 13.88 6.20 16.11
CA THR A 213 14.37 6.45 17.49
C THR A 213 13.29 6.23 18.55
N ASN A 214 12.02 6.23 18.15
CA ASN A 214 10.89 5.91 19.00
C ASN A 214 10.71 4.37 19.06
N GLU A 215 10.54 3.83 20.27
CA GLU A 215 10.45 2.38 20.50
C GLU A 215 9.23 1.73 19.81
N GLU A 216 8.09 2.42 19.75
CA GLU A 216 6.89 1.93 19.05
C GLU A 216 7.10 1.91 17.54
N ASN A 217 7.77 2.93 16.99
CA ASN A 217 8.13 2.99 15.57
C ASN A 217 9.15 1.92 15.18
N GLN A 218 10.12 1.64 16.06
CA GLN A 218 11.08 0.56 15.85
C GLN A 218 10.38 -0.81 15.85
N LYS A 219 9.45 -1.05 16.79
CA LYS A 219 8.62 -2.27 16.80
C LYS A 219 7.76 -2.41 15.55
N LEU A 220 7.25 -1.30 15.02
CA LEU A 220 6.51 -1.28 13.76
C LEU A 220 7.44 -1.67 12.59
N TYR A 221 8.61 -1.04 12.49
CA TYR A 221 9.60 -1.33 11.45
C TYR A 221 10.04 -2.81 11.46
N ASP A 222 10.40 -3.33 12.63
CA ASP A 222 10.86 -4.73 12.77
C ASP A 222 9.77 -5.73 12.36
N ARG A 223 8.50 -5.40 12.66
CA ARG A 223 7.35 -6.20 12.25
C ARG A 223 7.14 -6.18 10.74
N MET A 224 7.22 -5.01 10.12
CA MET A 224 7.09 -4.90 8.67
C MET A 224 8.19 -5.70 7.97
N ILE A 225 9.44 -5.60 8.44
CA ILE A 225 10.55 -6.42 7.94
C ILE A 225 10.24 -7.91 8.07
N TYR A 226 9.74 -8.35 9.23
CA TYR A 226 9.36 -9.75 9.46
C TYR A 226 8.28 -10.22 8.48
N THR A 227 7.18 -9.48 8.34
CA THR A 227 6.09 -9.85 7.43
C THR A 227 6.56 -9.86 5.96
N MET A 228 7.35 -8.87 5.55
CA MET A 228 7.91 -8.83 4.21
C MET A 228 8.81 -10.04 3.95
N ASN A 229 9.63 -10.44 4.93
CA ASN A 229 10.54 -11.58 4.79
C ASN A 229 9.80 -12.93 4.77
N GLU A 230 8.95 -13.18 5.77
CA GLU A 230 8.37 -14.51 6.00
C GLU A 230 7.10 -14.78 5.17
N LYS A 231 6.35 -13.74 4.80
CA LYS A 231 5.04 -13.90 4.11
C LYS A 231 5.02 -13.37 2.69
N LEU A 232 5.75 -12.28 2.42
CA LEU A 232 5.80 -11.69 1.08
C LEU A 232 7.01 -12.14 0.25
N GLY A 233 7.90 -12.95 0.83
CA GLY A 233 9.03 -13.57 0.13
C GLY A 233 10.17 -12.61 -0.19
N TYR A 234 10.23 -11.45 0.47
CA TYR A 234 11.37 -10.56 0.38
C TYR A 234 12.57 -11.17 1.09
N CYS A 235 13.79 -10.86 0.64
CA CYS A 235 14.95 -11.00 1.53
C CYS A 235 15.09 -9.73 2.39
N ARG A 236 15.89 -9.80 3.46
CA ARG A 236 16.12 -8.68 4.39
C ARG A 236 16.54 -7.38 3.68
N THR A 237 17.49 -7.46 2.74
CA THR A 237 17.96 -6.29 1.98
C THR A 237 16.83 -5.66 1.16
N CYS A 238 16.09 -6.49 0.40
CA CYS A 238 14.99 -5.99 -0.42
C CYS A 238 13.88 -5.37 0.44
N ALA A 239 13.51 -6.00 1.56
CA ALA A 239 12.51 -5.44 2.47
C ALA A 239 12.93 -4.07 3.00
N GLN A 240 14.18 -3.94 3.48
CA GLN A 240 14.71 -2.68 3.97
C GLN A 240 14.70 -1.58 2.90
N LYS A 241 15.26 -1.86 1.71
CA LYS A 241 15.33 -0.89 0.61
C LYS A 241 13.94 -0.51 0.09
N THR A 242 12.99 -1.45 0.07
CA THR A 242 11.59 -1.16 -0.25
C THR A 242 10.97 -0.20 0.77
N ILE A 243 11.18 -0.41 2.08
CA ILE A 243 10.68 0.50 3.12
C ILE A 243 11.33 1.88 2.98
N GLU A 244 12.64 1.94 2.74
CA GLU A 244 13.36 3.20 2.53
C GLU A 244 12.82 3.96 1.32
N TYR A 245 12.64 3.28 0.19
CA TYR A 245 12.04 3.87 -0.99
C TYR A 245 10.61 4.33 -0.73
N PHE A 246 9.78 3.53 -0.06
CA PHE A 246 8.43 3.92 0.36
C PHE A 246 8.44 5.23 1.16
N CYS A 247 9.41 5.39 2.08
CA CYS A 247 9.54 6.60 2.88
C CYS A 247 10.14 7.80 2.14
N SER A 248 10.70 7.60 0.95
CA SER A 248 11.30 8.67 0.14
C SER A 248 10.24 9.51 -0.58
N GLN A 249 10.59 10.74 -0.95
CA GLN A 249 9.80 11.64 -1.80
C GLN A 249 10.38 11.73 -3.23
N GLU A 250 11.14 10.72 -3.67
CA GLU A 250 11.92 10.82 -4.92
C GLU A 250 11.05 10.95 -6.17
N ASP A 251 9.86 10.38 -6.17
CA ASP A 251 8.96 10.36 -7.34
C ASP A 251 7.87 11.45 -7.33
N ASP A 252 7.83 12.28 -6.27
CA ASP A 252 6.88 13.40 -6.15
C ASP A 252 7.37 14.68 -6.87
N LYS A 253 8.48 14.59 -7.61
CA LYS A 253 9.12 15.68 -8.38
C LYS A 253 8.96 15.49 -9.89
#